data_AF-A0A7Z7D1M8-F1
#
_entry.id   AF-A0A7Z7D1M8-F1
#
_cell.length_a   1.000
_cell.length_b   1.000
_cell.length_c   1.000
_cell.angle_alpha   90.00
_cell.angle_beta   90.00
_cell.angle_gamma   90.00
#
_symmetry.space_group_name_H-M   'P 1'
#
loop_
_entity.id
_entity.type
_entity.pdbx_description
1 polymer ?
#
loop_
_entity_poly.entity_id
_entity_poly.type
_entity_poly.pdbx_seq_one_letter_code
_entity_poly.pdbx_strand_id
1 'polypeptide(L)'
;MDAMTDPAPEHIETARLRRSPRYGVFLAVGAALGLLLALILTFAFDGTADTSDAGVTYSTGQVFGFVALACIPIGMAVGITVALILDRRLSRRTRDVLIDHQHILDEE
;
A
#
# COMPACT_ATOMS: atom_id res chain seq x y z
N MET A 1 42.25 0.84 -50.10
CA MET A 1 42.68 0.97 -48.70
C MET A 1 41.46 1.49 -47.97
N ASP A 2 40.45 0.63 -47.85
CA ASP A 2 39.15 0.99 -47.28
C ASP A 2 39.23 0.83 -45.78
N ALA A 3 39.02 1.92 -45.06
CA ALA A 3 38.96 1.95 -43.63
C ALA A 3 37.77 1.09 -43.18
N MET A 4 38.08 -0.06 -42.56
CA MET A 4 37.12 -0.89 -41.85
C MET A 4 36.63 -0.10 -40.63
N THR A 5 35.52 0.62 -40.80
CA THR A 5 34.80 1.29 -39.71
C THR A 5 34.29 0.21 -38.75
N ASP A 6 34.89 0.16 -37.57
CA ASP A 6 34.46 -0.66 -36.45
C ASP A 6 33.06 -0.19 -36.00
N PRO A 7 32.03 -1.05 -35.95
CA PRO A 7 30.72 -0.65 -35.46
C PRO A 7 30.84 -0.25 -33.99
N ALA A 8 30.45 0.99 -33.66
CA ALA A 8 30.51 1.51 -32.30
C ALA A 8 29.77 0.58 -31.32
N PRO A 9 30.31 0.35 -30.10
CA PRO A 9 29.71 -0.57 -29.14
C PRO A 9 28.30 -0.10 -28.74
N GLU A 10 27.32 -0.95 -29.04
CA GLU A 10 25.91 -0.84 -28.70
C GLU A 10 25.76 -0.72 -27.16
N HIS A 11 25.52 0.50 -26.66
CA HIS A 11 25.34 0.75 -25.24
C HIS A 11 23.89 0.45 -24.83
N ILE A 12 23.62 -0.82 -24.49
CA ILE A 12 22.30 -1.28 -24.03
C ILE A 12 22.06 -0.74 -22.61
N GLU A 13 21.41 0.41 -22.49
CA GLU A 13 21.01 0.98 -21.21
C GLU A 13 19.70 0.35 -20.73
N THR A 14 19.80 -0.67 -19.87
CA THR A 14 18.63 -1.34 -19.30
C THR A 14 17.93 -0.46 -18.26
N ALA A 15 16.94 0.33 -18.67
CA ALA A 15 16.10 1.08 -17.76
C ALA A 15 15.06 0.17 -17.09
N ARG A 16 15.35 -0.28 -15.86
CA ARG A 16 14.36 -1.01 -15.03
C ARG A 16 13.25 -0.05 -14.59
N LEU A 17 12.11 -0.09 -15.28
CA LEU A 17 10.88 0.53 -14.79
C LEU A 17 10.36 -0.29 -13.59
N ARG A 18 10.78 0.09 -12.37
CA ARG A 18 10.27 -0.51 -11.14
C ARG A 18 8.79 -0.19 -11.03
N ARG A 19 7.90 -1.13 -11.37
CA ARG A 19 6.48 -1.03 -10.99
C ARG A 19 6.42 -0.87 -9.47
N SER A 20 6.09 0.33 -9.00
CA SER A 20 5.84 0.58 -7.58
C SER A 20 4.64 -0.28 -7.16
N PRO A 21 4.82 -1.25 -6.25
CA PRO A 21 3.68 -2.01 -5.72
C PRO A 21 2.79 -1.01 -4.97
N ARG A 22 1.48 -1.01 -5.27
CA ARG A 22 0.53 -0.01 -4.75
C ARG A 22 0.16 -0.28 -3.29
N TYR A 23 1.13 -0.19 -2.38
CA TYR A 23 0.92 -0.34 -0.93
C TYR A 23 -0.01 0.72 -0.35
N GLY A 24 -0.10 1.90 -0.99
CA GLY A 24 -0.95 3.00 -0.55
C GLY A 24 -2.45 2.66 -0.50
N VAL A 25 -2.94 1.79 -1.41
CA VAL A 25 -4.36 1.40 -1.43
C VAL A 25 -4.71 0.55 -0.22
N PHE A 26 -3.87 -0.42 0.13
CA PHE A 26 -4.12 -1.29 1.29
C PHE A 26 -4.04 -0.55 2.62
N LEU A 27 -3.12 0.42 2.70
CA LEU A 27 -3.01 1.29 3.86
C LEU A 27 -4.26 2.17 4.02
N ALA A 28 -4.74 2.78 2.92
CA ALA A 28 -5.95 3.59 2.92
C ALA A 28 -7.21 2.76 3.28
N VAL A 29 -7.35 1.57 2.70
CA VAL A 29 -8.46 0.65 3.02
C VAL A 29 -8.40 0.22 4.49
N GLY A 30 -7.22 -0.12 4.99
CA GLY A 30 -7.02 -0.47 6.41
C GLY A 30 -7.38 0.67 7.36
N ALA A 31 -6.94 1.90 7.06
CA ALA A 31 -7.31 3.09 7.81
C ALA A 31 -8.82 3.36 7.78
N ALA A 32 -9.45 3.22 6.61
CA ALA A 32 -10.89 3.40 6.44
C ALA A 32 -11.69 2.36 7.25
N LEU A 33 -11.27 1.09 7.24
CA LEU A 33 -11.87 0.04 8.06
C LEU A 33 -11.68 0.29 9.56
N GLY A 34 -10.50 0.76 9.98
CA GLY A 34 -10.23 1.15 11.36
C GLY A 34 -11.10 2.32 11.82
N LEU A 35 -11.30 3.32 10.96
CA LEU A 35 -12.21 4.44 11.21
C LEU A 35 -13.66 3.97 11.31
N LEU A 36 -14.10 3.09 10.41
CA LEU A 36 -15.44 2.49 10.45
C LEU A 36 -15.67 1.72 11.76
N LEU A 37 -14.70 0.93 12.18
CA LEU A 37 -14.72 0.24 13.47
C LEU A 37 -14.83 1.24 14.63
N ALA A 38 -14.07 2.33 14.62
CA ALA A 38 -14.15 3.34 15.68
C ALA A 38 -15.51 4.02 15.76
N LEU A 39 -16.14 4.30 14.61
CA LEU A 39 -17.51 4.80 14.55
C LEU A 39 -18.49 3.82 15.15
N ILE A 40 -18.42 2.54 14.76
CA ILE A 40 -19.28 1.49 15.32
C ILE A 40 -19.06 1.38 16.83
N LEU A 41 -17.81 1.29 17.29
CA LEU A 41 -17.50 1.16 18.71
C LEU A 41 -18.01 2.34 19.54
N THR A 42 -17.98 3.56 18.98
CA THR A 42 -18.38 4.77 19.72
C THR A 42 -19.88 5.03 19.71
N PHE A 43 -20.56 4.71 18.61
CA PHE A 43 -21.98 5.04 18.43
C PHE A 43 -22.93 3.85 18.59
N ALA A 44 -22.45 2.61 18.41
CA ALA A 44 -23.26 1.41 18.58
C ALA A 44 -23.20 0.85 20.01
N PHE A 45 -22.12 1.14 20.74
CA PHE A 45 -22.00 0.87 22.17
C PHE A 45 -22.02 2.23 22.86
N ASP A 46 -22.95 2.44 23.79
CA ASP A 46 -23.19 3.69 24.51
C ASP A 46 -21.96 4.14 25.37
N GLY A 47 -20.84 4.48 24.73
CA GLY A 47 -19.57 4.82 25.39
C GLY A 47 -19.59 6.12 26.20
N THR A 48 -20.76 6.77 26.28
CA THR A 48 -21.02 7.98 27.07
C THR A 48 -21.97 7.72 28.24
N ALA A 49 -22.60 6.53 28.34
CA ALA A 49 -23.61 6.26 29.36
C ALA A 49 -23.03 5.97 30.74
N ASP A 50 -21.79 5.50 30.83
CA ASP A 50 -21.17 5.13 32.10
C ASP A 50 -20.11 6.14 32.56
N THR A 51 -20.23 6.55 33.83
CA THR A 51 -19.21 7.33 34.53
C THR A 51 -17.97 6.45 34.64
N SER A 52 -16.82 6.93 34.16
CA SER A 52 -15.56 6.18 34.30
C SER A 52 -15.25 5.94 35.78
N ASP A 53 -14.60 4.81 36.12
CA ASP A 53 -14.24 4.46 37.50
C ASP A 53 -13.43 5.56 38.23
N ALA A 54 -12.82 6.48 37.49
CA ALA A 54 -12.07 7.63 37.99
C ALA A 54 -12.94 8.88 38.28
N GLY A 55 -14.26 8.82 38.09
CA GLY A 55 -15.18 9.93 38.30
C GLY A 55 -15.14 11.01 37.21
N VAL A 56 -14.52 10.74 36.07
CA VAL A 56 -14.39 11.70 34.95
C VAL A 56 -15.39 11.35 33.86
N THR A 57 -16.27 12.30 33.52
CA THR A 57 -17.18 12.16 32.39
C THR A 57 -16.47 12.62 31.11
N TYR A 58 -16.30 11.71 30.15
CA TYR A 58 -15.78 12.03 28.83
C TYR A 58 -16.91 12.37 27.87
N SER A 59 -16.73 13.39 27.03
CA SER A 59 -17.68 13.66 25.95
C SER A 59 -17.56 12.59 24.85
N THR A 60 -18.66 12.32 24.14
CA THR A 60 -18.69 11.34 23.04
C THR A 60 -17.62 11.62 21.97
N GLY A 61 -17.37 12.89 21.65
CA GLY A 61 -16.32 13.27 20.70
C GLY A 61 -14.91 12.94 21.18
N GLN A 62 -14.67 12.98 22.50
CA GLN A 62 -13.39 12.64 23.09
C GLN A 62 -13.15 11.12 23.11
N VAL A 63 -14.19 10.34 23.45
CA VAL A 63 -14.16 8.87 23.35
C VAL A 63 -13.93 8.45 21.89
N PHE A 64 -14.66 9.05 20.95
CA PHE A 64 -14.46 8.82 19.52
C PHE A 64 -13.01 9.06 19.11
N GLY A 65 -12.42 10.18 19.53
CA GLY A 65 -11.04 10.52 19.23
C GLY A 65 -10.05 9.46 19.71
N PHE A 66 -10.18 8.97 20.95
CA PHE A 66 -9.30 7.93 21.49
C PHE A 66 -9.49 6.58 20.80
N VAL A 67 -10.74 6.17 20.56
CA VAL A 67 -11.04 4.91 19.88
C VAL A 67 -10.53 4.96 18.43
N ALA A 68 -10.75 6.06 17.71
CA ALA A 68 -10.23 6.26 16.35
C ALA A 68 -8.69 6.24 16.32
N LEU A 69 -8.05 6.90 17.28
CA LEU A 69 -6.58 6.93 17.40
C LEU A 69 -5.99 5.53 17.59
N ALA A 70 -6.70 4.62 18.26
CA ALA A 70 -6.28 3.22 18.41
C ALA A 70 -6.66 2.36 17.18
N CYS A 71 -7.90 2.45 16.70
CA CYS A 71 -8.42 1.57 15.65
C CYS A 71 -7.81 1.85 14.27
N ILE A 72 -7.52 3.10 13.91
CA ILE A 72 -6.91 3.46 12.62
C ILE A 72 -5.54 2.81 12.41
N PRO A 73 -4.54 2.96 13.31
CA PRO A 73 -3.23 2.36 13.13
C PRO A 73 -3.28 0.82 13.17
N ILE A 74 -4.17 0.24 13.99
CA ILE A 74 -4.42 -1.22 13.98
C ILE A 74 -4.95 -1.64 12.60
N GLY A 75 -5.96 -0.93 12.07
CA GLY A 75 -6.50 -1.18 10.74
C GLY A 75 -5.45 -1.05 9.63
N MET A 76 -4.59 -0.03 9.70
CA MET A 76 -3.46 0.15 8.80
C MET A 76 -2.47 -1.01 8.90
N ALA A 77 -2.10 -1.44 10.10
CA ALA A 77 -1.18 -2.57 10.31
C ALA A 77 -1.74 -3.86 9.72
N VAL A 78 -3.03 -4.13 9.91
CA VAL A 78 -3.72 -5.28 9.28
C VAL A 78 -3.72 -5.13 7.75
N GLY A 79 -4.06 -3.95 7.23
CA GLY A 79 -4.06 -3.67 5.79
C GLY A 79 -2.69 -3.89 5.15
N ILE A 80 -1.62 -3.41 5.78
CA ILE A 80 -0.24 -3.62 5.34
C ILE A 80 0.13 -5.10 5.40
N THR A 81 -0.22 -5.79 6.49
CA THR A 81 0.06 -7.22 6.65
C THR A 81 -0.59 -8.03 5.53
N VAL A 82 -1.86 -7.74 5.22
CA VAL A 82 -2.58 -8.35 4.10
C VAL A 82 -1.92 -8.02 2.77
N ALA A 83 -1.50 -6.76 2.55
CA ALA A 83 -0.79 -6.35 1.35
C ALA A 83 0.52 -7.13 1.16
N LEU A 84 1.30 -7.31 2.22
CA LEU A 84 2.55 -8.06 2.20
C LEU A 84 2.32 -9.55 1.90
N ILE A 85 1.27 -10.15 2.47
CA ILE A 85 0.92 -11.54 2.19
C ILE A 85 0.53 -11.71 0.72
N LEU A 86 -0.31 -10.81 0.19
CA LEU A 86 -0.74 -10.81 -1.21
C LEU A 86 0.43 -10.61 -2.15
N ASP A 87 1.28 -9.62 -1.90
CA ASP A 87 2.49 -9.36 -2.68
C ASP A 87 3.42 -10.56 -2.67
N ARG A 88 3.62 -11.19 -1.51
CA ARG A 88 4.46 -12.39 -1.39
C ARG A 88 3.88 -13.61 -2.10
N ARG A 89 2.56 -13.73 -2.23
CA ARG A 89 1.91 -14.78 -3.03
C ARG A 89 1.93 -14.47 -4.53
N LEU A 90 1.67 -13.22 -4.93
CA LEU A 90 1.69 -12.80 -6.32
C LEU A 90 3.10 -12.77 -6.89
N SER A 91 4.08 -12.25 -6.15
CA SER A 91 5.50 -12.27 -6.54
C SER A 91 6.00 -13.69 -6.75
N ARG A 92 5.53 -14.67 -5.96
CA ARG A 92 5.84 -16.09 -6.18
C ARG A 92 5.15 -16.70 -7.40
N ARG A 93 4.03 -16.13 -7.87
CA ARG A 93 3.24 -16.65 -8.99
C ARG A 93 3.54 -15.96 -10.31
N THR A 94 4.00 -14.72 -10.30
CA THR A 94 4.48 -13.98 -11.47
C THR A 94 5.87 -14.48 -11.83
N ARG A 95 5.91 -15.71 -12.31
CA ARG A 95 7.03 -16.28 -13.03
C ARG A 95 6.93 -15.79 -14.48
N ASP A 96 7.97 -15.07 -14.91
CA ASP A 96 8.38 -14.83 -16.30
C ASP A 96 7.31 -14.37 -17.29
N VAL A 97 7.17 -13.06 -17.45
CA VAL A 97 6.97 -12.51 -18.81
C VAL A 97 8.19 -11.65 -19.09
N LEU A 98 9.20 -12.32 -19.63
CA LEU A 98 10.32 -11.74 -20.35
C LEU A 98 9.71 -10.85 -21.44
N ILE A 99 9.84 -9.52 -21.29
CA ILE A 99 9.48 -8.58 -22.33
C ILE A 99 10.61 -8.68 -23.36
N ASP A 100 10.36 -9.45 -24.41
CA ASP A 100 11.19 -9.44 -25.62
C ASP A 100 10.94 -8.11 -26.33
N HIS A 101 11.91 -7.20 -26.26
CA HIS A 101 11.85 -5.91 -26.94
C HIS A 101 12.41 -6.11 -28.35
N GLN A 102 11.54 -6.37 -29.31
CA GLN A 102 11.91 -6.38 -30.73
C GLN A 102 12.21 -4.93 -31.17
N HIS A 103 13.45 -4.65 -31.53
CA HIS A 103 13.89 -3.36 -32.07
C HIS A 103 13.60 -3.33 -33.58
N ILE A 104 12.68 -2.48 -34.02
CA ILE A 104 12.43 -2.24 -35.46
C ILE A 104 13.42 -1.15 -35.88
N LEU A 105 14.42 -1.52 -36.68
CA LEU A 105 15.27 -0.56 -37.37
C LEU A 105 14.49 -0.08 -38.59
N ASP A 106 14.02 1.16 -38.55
CA ASP A 106 13.63 1.89 -39.75
C ASP A 106 14.93 2.38 -40.42
N GLU A 107 15.34 1.71 -41.49
CA GLU A 107 16.38 2.19 -42.40
C GLU A 107 15.73 3.14 -43.41
N GLU A 108 16.20 4.40 -43.45
CA GLU A 108 15.97 5.33 -44.57
C GLU A 108 17.30 5.92 -45.05
#